data_AF-A0A937QI73-F1
#
_entry.id   AF-A0A937QI73-F1
#
_cell.length_a   1.000
_cell.length_b   1.000
_cell.length_c   1.000
_cell.angle_alpha   90.00
_cell.angle_beta   90.00
_cell.angle_gamma   90.00
#
_symmetry.space_group_name_H-M   'P 1'
#
loop_
_entity.id
_entity.type
_entity.pdbx_description
1 polymer ?
#
loop_
_entity_poly.entity_id
_entity_poly.type
_entity_poly.pdbx_seq_one_letter_code
_entity_poly.pdbx_strand_id
1 'polypeptide(L)'
;MQKVAQVGRDYFDGKKLPDGFKAMGNYFHHPMEPAMIGKWNCFPCFMPDVISREVRRYHKDGIRGVFLCGIGQQLDYYLYMQTAFDVNTDYREVVDEFFALYFGGASEPMKTFYYRISEINRQQGLVGTSLERSWAKLGTPERMKELGAYIDEAVKLAKTDLEKKRVETWKMGVWEYMNAGYRQFYHRAKD
;
A
#
# COMPACT_ATOMS: atom_id res chain seq x y z
N MET A 1 -5.44 16.92 -19.86
CA MET A 1 -6.32 15.73 -19.77
C MET A 1 -7.20 15.49 -21.01
N GLN A 2 -7.79 16.51 -21.64
CA GLN A 2 -8.72 16.34 -22.78
C GLN A 2 -8.18 15.44 -23.92
N LYS A 3 -6.88 15.46 -24.19
CA LYS A 3 -6.25 14.66 -25.26
C LYS A 3 -6.26 13.14 -24.99
N VAL A 4 -6.09 12.68 -23.75
CA VAL A 4 -6.08 11.23 -23.42
C VAL A 4 -7.49 10.66 -23.43
N ALA A 5 -8.45 11.39 -22.84
CA ALA A 5 -9.85 10.97 -22.87
C ALA A 5 -10.40 10.90 -24.31
N GLN A 6 -10.01 11.84 -25.17
CA GLN A 6 -10.35 11.79 -26.59
C GLN A 6 -9.73 10.58 -27.30
N VAL A 7 -8.43 10.32 -27.08
CA VAL A 7 -7.75 9.13 -27.63
C VAL A 7 -8.40 7.83 -27.15
N GLY A 8 -8.82 7.76 -25.89
CA GLY A 8 -9.56 6.62 -25.34
C GLY A 8 -10.89 6.40 -26.06
N ARG A 9 -11.71 7.46 -26.19
CA ARG A 9 -12.98 7.40 -26.94
C ARG A 9 -12.77 6.98 -28.39
N ASP A 10 -11.85 7.64 -29.08
CA ASP A 10 -11.52 7.37 -30.48
C ASP A 10 -11.11 5.89 -30.68
N TYR A 11 -10.35 5.32 -29.76
CA TYR A 11 -9.97 3.90 -29.80
C TYR A 11 -11.17 2.97 -29.65
N PHE A 12 -12.06 3.22 -28.68
CA PHE A 12 -13.28 2.42 -28.50
C PHE A 12 -14.30 2.60 -29.63
N ASP A 13 -14.25 3.73 -30.33
CA ASP A 13 -15.00 4.00 -31.57
C ASP A 13 -14.34 3.38 -32.82
N GLY A 14 -13.27 2.57 -32.65
CA GLY A 14 -12.61 1.83 -33.73
C GLY A 14 -11.52 2.59 -34.48
N LYS A 15 -11.13 3.79 -34.04
CA LYS A 15 -10.01 4.54 -34.64
C LYS A 15 -8.68 3.98 -34.14
N LYS A 16 -7.64 4.12 -34.97
CA LYS A 16 -6.27 3.76 -34.57
C LYS A 16 -5.76 4.71 -33.48
N LEU A 17 -5.01 4.17 -32.53
CA LEU A 17 -4.29 4.98 -31.55
C LEU A 17 -3.24 5.84 -32.29
N PRO A 18 -2.94 7.05 -31.78
CA PRO A 18 -1.84 7.85 -32.31
C PRO A 18 -0.51 7.08 -32.24
N ASP A 19 0.34 7.29 -33.25
CA ASP A 19 1.67 6.67 -33.28
C ASP A 19 2.45 6.99 -32.00
N GLY A 20 3.04 5.94 -31.40
CA GLY A 20 3.80 6.02 -30.15
C GLY A 20 2.95 6.11 -28.87
N PHE A 21 1.62 6.11 -28.95
CA PHE A 21 0.78 6.06 -27.75
C PHE A 21 0.90 4.69 -27.05
N LYS A 22 1.35 4.72 -25.79
CA LYS A 22 1.45 3.54 -24.93
C LYS A 22 0.59 3.71 -23.69
N ALA A 23 -0.22 2.71 -23.40
CA ALA A 23 -0.95 2.58 -22.15
C ALA A 23 -0.69 1.21 -21.52
N MET A 24 -0.80 1.10 -20.20
CA MET A 24 -0.55 -0.13 -19.47
C MET A 24 -1.57 -0.38 -18.36
N GLY A 25 -1.79 -1.65 -18.05
CA GLY A 25 -2.53 -2.08 -16.86
C GLY A 25 -1.59 -2.32 -15.69
N ASN A 26 -1.92 -1.79 -14.52
CA ASN A 26 -1.19 -1.97 -13.27
C ASN A 26 -2.03 -2.79 -12.29
N TYR A 27 -1.47 -3.91 -11.82
CA TYR A 27 -2.21 -4.92 -11.06
C TYR A 27 -2.01 -4.77 -9.54
N PHE A 28 -2.64 -3.76 -8.94
CA PHE A 28 -2.62 -3.47 -7.48
C PHE A 28 -3.65 -4.30 -6.69
N HIS A 29 -3.66 -5.62 -6.86
CA HIS A 29 -4.61 -6.50 -6.17
C HIS A 29 -3.98 -7.42 -5.12
N HIS A 30 -2.68 -7.69 -5.24
CA HIS A 30 -1.99 -8.57 -4.31
C HIS A 30 -1.49 -7.78 -3.10
N PRO A 31 -1.58 -8.34 -1.87
CA PRO A 31 -2.06 -9.69 -1.53
C PRO A 31 -3.57 -9.82 -1.33
N MET A 32 -4.35 -8.73 -1.42
CA MET A 32 -5.76 -8.70 -1.02
C MET A 32 -6.67 -9.63 -1.82
N GLU A 33 -6.53 -9.72 -3.14
CA GLU A 33 -7.42 -10.53 -4.00
C GLU A 33 -7.48 -12.01 -3.59
N PRO A 34 -6.37 -12.76 -3.50
CA PRO A 34 -6.41 -14.15 -3.05
C PRO A 34 -6.89 -14.29 -1.61
N ALA A 35 -6.64 -13.30 -0.75
CA ALA A 35 -7.12 -13.26 0.63
C ALA A 35 -8.64 -13.16 0.72
N MET A 36 -9.22 -12.24 -0.08
CA MET A 36 -10.67 -12.05 -0.18
C MET A 36 -11.36 -13.29 -0.77
N ILE A 37 -10.82 -13.85 -1.86
CA ILE A 37 -11.35 -15.07 -2.49
C ILE A 37 -11.31 -16.24 -1.49
N GLY A 38 -10.19 -16.41 -0.79
CA GLY A 38 -9.99 -17.49 0.17
C GLY A 38 -10.61 -17.26 1.55
N LYS A 39 -11.23 -16.10 1.81
CA LYS A 39 -11.80 -15.72 3.11
C LYS A 39 -10.77 -15.80 4.27
N TRP A 40 -9.60 -15.21 4.06
CA TRP A 40 -8.56 -15.06 5.07
C TRP A 40 -7.97 -13.66 5.04
N ASN A 41 -7.27 -13.26 6.11
CA ASN A 41 -6.61 -11.95 6.18
C ASN A 41 -5.13 -12.09 5.85
N CYS A 42 -4.63 -11.29 4.90
CA CYS A 42 -3.24 -11.32 4.49
C CYS A 42 -2.34 -10.37 5.28
N PHE A 43 -1.04 -10.63 5.25
CA PHE A 43 -0.06 -9.62 5.66
C PHE A 43 -0.02 -8.50 4.61
N PRO A 44 -0.11 -7.22 4.99
CA PRO A 44 -0.18 -6.10 4.06
C PRO A 44 1.12 -5.89 3.27
N CYS A 45 1.00 -5.17 2.15
CA CYS A 45 2.15 -4.83 1.31
C CYS A 45 2.10 -3.33 0.95
N PHE A 46 2.92 -2.55 1.65
CA PHE A 46 3.15 -1.14 1.36
C PHE A 46 4.42 -0.99 0.53
N MET A 47 4.40 -0.16 -0.51
CA MET A 47 5.46 -0.13 -1.51
C MET A 47 5.78 1.30 -2.00
N PRO A 48 6.06 2.25 -1.11
CA PRO A 48 6.22 3.65 -1.50
C PRO A 48 7.37 3.88 -2.50
N ASP A 49 8.50 3.21 -2.29
CA ASP A 49 9.67 3.29 -3.16
C ASP A 49 9.44 2.64 -4.52
N VAL A 50 8.75 1.50 -4.55
CA VAL A 50 8.39 0.79 -5.80
C VAL A 50 7.45 1.64 -6.62
N ILE A 51 6.40 2.21 -6.02
CA ILE A 51 5.46 3.12 -6.70
C ILE A 51 6.24 4.26 -7.34
N SER A 52 7.10 4.91 -6.56
CA SER A 52 7.89 6.04 -7.02
C SER A 52 8.83 5.66 -8.18
N ARG A 53 9.49 4.50 -8.08
CA ARG A 53 10.37 3.95 -9.13
C ARG A 53 9.62 3.61 -10.42
N GLU A 54 8.54 2.84 -10.32
CA GLU A 54 7.82 2.34 -11.50
C GLU A 54 7.10 3.47 -12.23
N VAL A 55 6.45 4.39 -11.52
CA VAL A 55 5.78 5.53 -12.17
C VAL A 55 6.77 6.43 -12.92
N ARG A 56 7.95 6.69 -12.34
CA ARG A 56 9.03 7.40 -13.05
C ARG A 56 9.55 6.65 -14.27
N ARG A 57 9.66 5.32 -14.17
CA ARG A 57 10.01 4.47 -15.31
C ARG A 57 8.96 4.57 -16.42
N TYR A 58 7.67 4.56 -16.08
CA TYR A 58 6.58 4.67 -17.06
C TYR A 58 6.66 5.99 -17.83
N HIS A 59 6.92 7.08 -17.13
CA HIS A 59 7.16 8.39 -17.75
C HIS A 59 8.37 8.34 -18.69
N LYS A 60 9.50 7.79 -18.24
CA LYS A 60 10.71 7.64 -19.07
C LYS A 60 10.45 6.82 -20.33
N ASP A 61 9.63 5.78 -20.23
CA ASP A 61 9.32 4.86 -21.35
C ASP A 61 8.22 5.40 -22.30
N GLY A 62 7.70 6.60 -22.02
CA GLY A 62 6.71 7.30 -22.84
C GLY A 62 5.28 6.80 -22.63
N ILE A 63 4.98 6.17 -21.50
CA ILE A 63 3.64 5.67 -21.17
C ILE A 63 2.76 6.83 -20.73
N ARG A 64 1.59 6.98 -21.38
CA ARG A 64 0.71 8.15 -21.22
C ARG A 64 -0.66 7.84 -20.63
N GLY A 65 -0.97 6.55 -20.45
CA GLY A 65 -2.17 6.09 -19.77
C GLY A 65 -1.86 4.89 -18.88
N VAL A 66 -2.37 4.90 -17.65
CA VAL A 66 -2.30 3.74 -16.77
C VAL A 66 -3.69 3.42 -16.26
N PHE A 67 -4.11 2.18 -16.48
CA PHE A 67 -5.31 1.62 -15.88
C PHE A 67 -4.91 0.90 -14.58
N LEU A 68 -5.50 1.31 -13.46
CA LEU A 68 -5.27 0.65 -12.17
C LEU A 68 -6.36 -0.41 -11.97
N CYS A 69 -5.97 -1.68 -11.97
CA CYS A 69 -6.91 -2.77 -11.72
C CYS A 69 -7.39 -2.74 -10.26
N GLY A 70 -6.52 -2.32 -9.33
CA GLY A 70 -6.83 -2.15 -7.90
C GLY A 70 -6.30 -0.83 -7.35
N ILE A 71 -6.54 -0.58 -6.07
CA ILE A 71 -6.16 0.66 -5.37
C ILE A 71 -5.06 0.32 -4.36
N GLY A 72 -3.98 1.09 -4.36
CA GLY A 72 -2.92 0.97 -3.35
C GLY A 72 -3.49 1.16 -1.94
N GLN A 73 -2.99 0.39 -0.97
CA GLN A 73 -3.49 0.44 0.41
C GLN A 73 -3.06 1.74 1.10
N GLN A 74 -3.97 2.37 1.85
CA GLN A 74 -3.67 3.55 2.67
C GLN A 74 -3.02 4.70 1.86
N LEU A 75 -1.79 5.10 2.22
CA LEU A 75 -1.04 6.19 1.60
C LEU A 75 -0.60 5.89 0.15
N ASP A 76 -0.44 4.61 -0.21
CA ASP A 76 0.15 4.19 -1.48
C ASP A 76 -0.64 4.70 -2.69
N TYR A 77 -1.98 4.74 -2.61
CA TYR A 77 -2.79 5.28 -3.70
C TYR A 77 -2.56 6.78 -3.89
N TYR A 78 -2.50 7.55 -2.81
CA TYR A 78 -2.21 8.97 -2.87
C TYR A 78 -0.82 9.22 -3.45
N LEU A 79 0.18 8.46 -2.99
CA LEU A 79 1.55 8.57 -3.49
C LEU A 79 1.63 8.23 -4.99
N TYR A 80 0.91 7.20 -5.43
CA TYR A 80 0.82 6.86 -6.85
C TYR A 80 0.25 8.03 -7.65
N MET A 81 -0.87 8.61 -7.19
CA MET A 81 -1.52 9.72 -7.88
C MET A 81 -0.62 10.96 -7.94
N GLN A 82 0.06 11.29 -6.83
CA GLN A 82 1.00 12.41 -6.79
C GLN A 82 2.17 12.18 -7.76
N THR A 83 2.81 11.00 -7.72
CA THR A 83 3.93 10.69 -8.62
C THR A 83 3.51 10.63 -10.09
N ALA A 84 2.27 10.20 -10.37
CA ALA A 84 1.74 10.14 -11.72
C ALA A 84 1.38 11.53 -12.26
N PHE A 85 1.05 12.47 -11.36
CA PHE A 85 0.81 13.87 -11.69
C PHE A 85 2.12 14.64 -11.90
N ASP A 86 3.08 14.46 -11.00
CA ASP A 86 4.44 15.01 -11.08
C ASP A 86 5.49 13.94 -10.80
N VAL A 87 6.25 13.57 -11.84
CA VAL A 87 7.28 12.53 -11.78
C VAL A 87 8.50 12.94 -10.95
N ASN A 88 8.64 14.23 -10.65
CA ASN A 88 9.69 14.75 -9.76
C ASN A 88 9.32 14.63 -8.28
N THR A 89 8.10 14.17 -7.95
CA THR A 89 7.67 13.91 -6.57
C THR A 89 8.71 13.08 -5.82
N ASP A 90 9.25 13.62 -4.73
CA ASP A 90 10.00 12.84 -3.74
C ASP A 90 9.02 12.13 -2.81
N TYR A 91 8.95 10.80 -2.94
CA TYR A 91 8.03 10.02 -2.11
C TYR A 91 8.35 10.11 -0.62
N ARG A 92 9.61 10.37 -0.23
CA ARG A 92 9.99 10.45 1.18
C ARG A 92 9.40 11.71 1.81
N GLU A 93 9.50 12.85 1.12
CA GLU A 93 8.90 14.10 1.57
C GLU A 93 7.38 13.96 1.70
N VAL A 94 6.71 13.33 0.74
CA VAL A 94 5.26 13.08 0.80
C VAL A 94 4.88 12.18 1.97
N VAL A 95 5.66 11.12 2.22
CA VAL A 95 5.43 10.22 3.36
C VAL A 95 5.64 10.97 4.68
N ASP A 96 6.75 11.69 4.81
CA ASP A 96 7.05 12.47 6.03
C ASP A 96 5.98 13.53 6.31
N GLU A 97 5.57 14.30 5.29
CA GLU A 97 4.49 15.28 5.40
C GLU A 97 3.18 14.60 5.83
N PHE A 98 2.78 13.50 5.16
CA PHE A 98 1.56 12.79 5.50
C PHE A 98 1.55 12.34 6.96
N PHE A 99 2.60 11.64 7.42
CA PHE A 99 2.62 11.14 8.79
C PHE A 99 2.67 12.26 9.82
N ALA A 100 3.43 13.33 9.55
CA ALA A 100 3.50 14.51 10.43
C ALA A 100 2.13 15.20 10.56
N LEU A 101 1.46 15.51 9.44
CA LEU A 101 0.19 16.24 9.46
C LEU A 101 -1.00 15.37 9.86
N TYR A 102 -0.98 14.08 9.53
CA TYR A 102 -2.08 13.17 9.82
C TYR A 102 -2.02 12.70 11.27
N PHE A 103 -0.87 12.25 11.78
CA PHE A 103 -0.80 11.64 13.12
C PHE A 103 -0.26 12.54 14.21
N GLY A 104 0.30 13.70 13.88
CA GLY A 104 0.84 14.66 14.85
C GLY A 104 1.81 13.99 15.82
N GLY A 105 1.47 13.97 17.12
CA GLY A 105 2.29 13.34 18.15
C GLY A 105 2.62 11.85 17.89
N ALA A 106 1.76 11.14 17.15
CA ALA A 106 1.95 9.72 16.82
C ALA A 106 2.65 9.49 15.46
N SER A 107 3.18 10.54 14.82
CA SER A 107 3.80 10.47 13.49
C SER A 107 4.88 9.39 13.37
N GLU A 108 5.90 9.45 14.23
CA GLU A 108 7.06 8.56 14.13
C GLU A 108 6.74 7.06 14.30
N PRO A 109 6.01 6.61 15.34
CA PRO A 109 5.66 5.20 15.43
C PRO A 109 4.77 4.72 14.28
N MET A 110 3.84 5.56 13.80
CA MET A 110 2.98 5.20 12.67
C MET A 110 3.77 5.09 11.35
N LYS A 111 4.70 6.01 11.11
CA LYS A 111 5.61 5.98 9.94
C LYS A 111 6.53 4.77 10.01
N THR A 112 7.05 4.47 11.19
CA THR A 112 7.90 3.30 11.44
C THR A 112 7.15 1.99 11.18
N PHE A 113 5.92 1.86 11.69
CA PHE A 113 5.04 0.71 11.41
C PHE A 113 4.83 0.51 9.91
N TYR A 114 4.50 1.59 9.18
CA TYR A 114 4.29 1.56 7.73
C TYR A 114 5.54 1.11 6.95
N TYR A 115 6.70 1.72 7.22
CA TYR A 115 7.94 1.33 6.54
C TYR A 115 8.40 -0.07 6.94
N ARG A 116 8.17 -0.49 8.18
CA ARG A 116 8.58 -1.82 8.64
C ARG A 116 7.83 -2.93 7.90
N ILE A 117 6.53 -2.76 7.63
CA ILE A 117 5.76 -3.68 6.79
C ILE A 117 6.37 -3.76 5.38
N SER A 118 6.68 -2.62 4.77
CA SER A 118 7.32 -2.56 3.45
C SER A 118 8.66 -3.30 3.43
N GLU A 119 9.48 -3.05 4.45
CA GLU A 119 10.78 -3.70 4.62
C GLU A 119 10.67 -5.22 4.79
N ILE A 120 9.72 -5.70 5.60
CA ILE A 120 9.49 -7.14 5.80
C ILE A 120 9.21 -7.84 4.46
N ASN A 121 8.32 -7.27 3.64
CA ASN A 121 8.02 -7.79 2.29
C ASN A 121 9.30 -7.85 1.43
N ARG A 122 10.10 -6.77 1.45
CA ARG A 122 11.36 -6.71 0.70
C ARG A 122 12.42 -7.71 1.19
N GLN A 123 12.63 -7.80 2.50
CA GLN A 123 13.60 -8.72 3.11
C GLN A 123 13.28 -10.18 2.79
N GLN A 124 11.99 -10.54 2.70
CA GLN A 124 11.57 -11.88 2.31
C GLN A 124 11.47 -12.08 0.79
N GLY A 125 11.51 -11.01 0.00
CA GLY A 125 11.35 -11.06 -1.45
C GLY A 125 10.00 -11.64 -1.89
N LEU A 126 8.95 -11.47 -1.08
CA LEU A 126 7.65 -12.08 -1.34
C LEU A 126 6.50 -11.18 -0.88
N VAL A 127 5.33 -11.42 -1.48
CA VAL A 127 4.04 -10.83 -1.11
C VAL A 127 3.15 -11.92 -0.51
N GLY A 128 2.36 -11.57 0.50
CA GLY A 128 1.51 -12.49 1.27
C GLY A 128 0.31 -13.06 0.52
N THR A 129 0.51 -13.69 -0.65
CA THR A 129 -0.57 -14.20 -1.52
C THR A 129 -1.19 -15.52 -1.07
N SER A 130 -0.76 -16.06 0.08
CA SER A 130 -1.38 -17.20 0.77
C SER A 130 -1.30 -17.01 2.28
N LEU A 131 -2.07 -17.80 3.05
CA LEU A 131 -1.99 -17.84 4.51
C LEU A 131 -0.57 -18.13 5.01
N GLU A 132 0.07 -19.15 4.44
CA GLU A 132 1.43 -19.55 4.84
C GLU A 132 2.46 -18.45 4.50
N ARG A 133 2.40 -17.87 3.30
CA ARG A 133 3.28 -16.75 2.93
C ARG A 133 3.05 -15.53 3.84
N SER A 134 1.80 -15.24 4.16
CA SER A 134 1.44 -14.12 5.04
C SER A 134 1.94 -14.32 6.47
N TRP A 135 1.77 -15.49 7.06
CA TRP A 135 1.93 -15.64 8.52
C TRP A 135 3.11 -16.50 8.93
N ALA A 136 3.49 -17.51 8.14
CA ALA A 136 4.71 -18.29 8.41
C ALA A 136 5.99 -17.58 7.95
N LYS A 137 5.90 -16.64 7.00
CA LYS A 137 7.07 -15.94 6.42
C LYS A 137 7.10 -14.45 6.70
N LEU A 138 5.99 -13.72 6.55
CA LEU A 138 5.96 -12.27 6.74
C LEU A 138 5.65 -11.89 8.19
N GLY A 139 4.45 -12.22 8.68
CA GLY A 139 3.95 -11.90 10.01
C GLY A 139 4.28 -12.95 11.08
N THR A 140 5.57 -13.23 11.29
CA THR A 140 6.02 -14.15 12.35
C THR A 140 5.72 -13.58 13.74
N PRO A 141 5.71 -14.41 14.82
CA PRO A 141 5.40 -13.94 16.17
C PRO A 141 6.28 -12.76 16.62
N GLU A 142 7.57 -12.80 16.29
CA GLU A 142 8.55 -11.76 16.64
C GLU A 142 8.21 -10.44 15.94
N ARG A 143 7.87 -10.50 14.64
CA ARG A 143 7.50 -9.32 13.85
C ARG A 143 6.15 -8.77 14.23
N MET A 144 5.17 -9.62 14.55
CA MET A 144 3.88 -9.16 15.06
C MET A 144 4.05 -8.47 16.41
N LYS A 145 4.90 -8.99 17.30
CA LYS A 145 5.24 -8.32 18.56
C LYS A 145 5.92 -6.96 18.32
N GLU A 146 6.88 -6.91 17.40
CA GLU A 146 7.56 -5.67 17.00
C GLU A 146 6.57 -4.63 16.46
N LEU A 147 5.74 -5.01 15.48
CA LEU A 147 4.77 -4.13 14.85
C LEU A 147 3.69 -3.65 15.83
N GLY A 148 3.24 -4.51 16.73
CA GLY A 148 2.30 -4.16 17.79
C GLY A 148 2.85 -3.08 18.74
N ALA A 149 4.15 -3.12 19.04
CA ALA A 149 4.78 -2.12 19.90
C ALA A 149 4.71 -0.70 19.32
N TYR A 150 4.86 -0.55 18.00
CA TYR A 150 4.69 0.75 17.33
C TYR A 150 3.24 1.25 17.43
N ILE A 151 2.25 0.36 17.25
CA ILE A 151 0.83 0.74 17.40
C ILE A 151 0.53 1.17 18.84
N ASP A 152 1.03 0.44 19.83
CA ASP A 152 0.86 0.78 21.25
C ASP A 152 1.51 2.13 21.59
N GLU A 153 2.69 2.42 21.03
CA GLU A 153 3.36 3.71 21.19
C GLU A 153 2.58 4.84 20.51
N ALA A 154 2.09 4.62 19.29
CA ALA A 154 1.25 5.60 18.57
C ALA A 154 -0.01 5.96 19.37
N VAL A 155 -0.68 4.97 19.98
CA VAL A 155 -1.85 5.20 20.84
C VAL A 155 -1.50 6.06 22.06
N LYS A 156 -0.33 5.84 22.68
CA LYS A 156 0.13 6.64 23.83
C LYS A 156 0.50 8.07 23.45
N LEU A 157 1.09 8.26 22.26
CA LEU A 157 1.58 9.57 21.81
C LEU A 157 0.49 10.44 21.17
N ALA A 158 -0.62 9.86 20.72
CA ALA A 158 -1.78 10.62 20.24
C ALA A 158 -2.46 11.38 21.39
N LYS A 159 -2.34 12.71 21.40
CA LYS A 159 -2.82 13.55 22.51
C LYS A 159 -4.21 14.12 22.23
N THR A 160 -4.42 14.62 21.01
CA THR A 160 -5.68 15.24 20.62
C THR A 160 -6.73 14.21 20.19
N ASP A 161 -8.00 14.57 20.26
CA ASP A 161 -9.09 13.69 19.81
C ASP A 161 -8.99 13.34 18.32
N LEU A 162 -8.48 14.27 17.51
CA LEU A 162 -8.27 14.04 16.08
C LEU A 162 -7.15 13.03 15.83
N GLU A 163 -5.99 13.18 16.49
CA GLU A 163 -4.89 12.23 16.40
C GLU A 163 -5.34 10.83 16.83
N LYS A 164 -6.05 10.72 17.96
CA LYS A 164 -6.58 9.44 18.47
C LYS A 164 -7.50 8.76 17.47
N LYS A 165 -8.44 9.51 16.88
CA LYS A 165 -9.33 8.98 15.85
C LYS A 165 -8.55 8.49 14.62
N ARG A 166 -7.53 9.23 14.19
CA ARG A 166 -6.70 8.86 13.04
C ARG A 166 -5.85 7.62 13.31
N VAL A 167 -5.22 7.51 14.48
CA VAL A 167 -4.53 6.27 14.91
C VAL A 167 -5.52 5.10 14.94
N GLU A 168 -6.72 5.30 15.48
CA GLU A 168 -7.74 4.25 15.54
C GLU A 168 -8.15 3.74 14.14
N THR A 169 -8.23 4.62 13.12
CA THR A 169 -8.53 4.18 11.75
C THR A 169 -7.51 3.16 11.21
N TRP A 170 -6.23 3.36 11.52
CA TRP A 170 -5.16 2.44 11.11
C TRP A 170 -5.10 1.20 11.99
N LYS A 171 -5.36 1.35 13.28
CA LYS A 171 -5.46 0.22 14.20
C LYS A 171 -6.56 -0.74 13.74
N MET A 172 -7.78 -0.25 13.49
CA MET A 172 -8.87 -1.09 12.99
C MET A 172 -8.61 -1.60 11.57
N GLY A 173 -8.21 -0.71 10.66
CA GLY A 173 -8.12 -1.01 9.23
C GLY A 173 -6.91 -1.84 8.82
N VAL A 174 -5.84 -1.85 9.62
CA VAL A 174 -4.59 -2.56 9.31
C VAL A 174 -4.20 -3.50 10.44
N TRP A 175 -4.04 -3.00 11.66
CA TRP A 175 -3.48 -3.81 12.75
C TRP A 175 -4.43 -4.95 13.18
N GLU A 176 -5.70 -4.67 13.42
CA GLU A 176 -6.67 -5.71 13.78
C GLU A 176 -6.95 -6.68 12.62
N TYR A 177 -6.91 -6.19 11.38
CA TYR A 177 -6.94 -7.04 10.19
C TYR A 177 -5.77 -8.03 10.19
N MET A 178 -4.55 -7.56 10.51
CA MET A 178 -3.37 -8.41 10.62
C MET A 178 -3.50 -9.43 11.75
N ASN A 179 -3.91 -8.98 12.94
CA ASN A 179 -4.11 -9.87 14.09
C ASN A 179 -5.13 -10.97 13.81
N ALA A 180 -6.20 -10.67 13.06
CA ALA A 180 -7.17 -11.68 12.65
C ALA A 180 -6.54 -12.78 11.79
N GLY A 181 -5.72 -12.40 10.80
CA GLY A 181 -5.02 -13.37 9.94
C GLY A 181 -3.97 -14.17 10.70
N TYR A 182 -3.19 -13.50 11.56
CA TYR A 182 -2.21 -14.15 12.43
C TYR A 182 -2.87 -15.21 13.32
N ARG A 183 -3.99 -14.87 14.00
CA ARG A 183 -4.76 -15.82 14.81
C ARG A 183 -5.33 -16.95 13.96
N GLN A 184 -5.87 -16.65 12.77
CA GLN A 184 -6.41 -17.66 11.87
C GLN A 184 -5.36 -18.71 11.50
N PHE A 185 -4.11 -18.32 11.28
CA PHE A 185 -3.02 -19.24 10.96
C PHE A 185 -2.52 -20.03 12.19
N TYR A 186 -2.17 -19.33 13.28
CA TYR A 186 -1.53 -19.96 14.44
C TYR A 186 -2.49 -20.68 15.40
N HIS A 187 -3.79 -20.38 15.38
CA HIS A 187 -4.78 -21.19 16.10
C HIS A 187 -5.10 -22.48 15.35
N ARG A 188 -5.19 -22.44 14.01
CA ARG A 188 -5.38 -23.66 13.19
C ARG A 188 -4.21 -24.63 13.25
N ALA A 189 -2.99 -24.15 13.50
CA ALA A 189 -1.80 -25.00 13.62
C ALA A 189 -1.73 -25.79 14.95
N LYS A 190 -2.69 -25.58 15.87
CA LYS A 190 -2.79 -26.31 17.15
C LYS A 190 -3.86 -27.41 17.13
N ASP A 191 -4.62 -27.54 16.05
CA ASP A 191 -5.56 -28.62 15.78
C ASP A 191 -4.94 -29.65 14.82
#